data_AF-A0A9E2Z4V2-F1
#
_entry.id   AF-A0A9E2Z4V2-F1
#
_cell.length_a   1.000
_cell.length_b   1.000
_cell.length_c   1.000
_cell.angle_alpha   90.00
_cell.angle_beta   90.00
_cell.angle_gamma   90.00
#
_symmetry.space_group_name_H-M   'P 1'
#
loop_
_entity.id
_entity.type
_entity.pdbx_description
1 polymer ?
#
loop_
_entity_poly.entity_id
_entity_poly.type
_entity_poly.pdbx_seq_one_letter_code
_entity_poly.pdbx_strand_id
1 'polypeptide(L)'
;MTVPEVPKWAMPWVPPTGHVTQEALRALDRPLLAWPNGEFDAEEYYEGFPASEISALEREVRKLGTRPTWRMERVWFPDDEASAEETAAYEAACRDVAGRLIVPRCLDAYAMEAYAAAGLGDGEDPADADLDDEDLDEALAWAEAGVCVLQQSLPWPFTDCLPYSELDNRPAHRILYAYASLLSRRHPRKAAPFFRAMVYSNPPDNMGARFTAPGGRRS
;
A
#
# COMPACT_ATOMS: atom_id res chain seq x y z
N MET A 1 -16.07 -3.48 27.85
CA MET A 1 -15.76 -3.92 26.48
C MET A 1 -14.27 -4.12 26.38
N THR A 2 -13.80 -5.36 26.20
CA THR A 2 -12.41 -5.65 25.90
C THR A 2 -12.10 -5.18 24.49
N VAL A 3 -11.14 -4.27 24.34
CA VAL A 3 -10.64 -3.88 23.01
C VAL A 3 -10.10 -5.16 22.35
N PRO A 4 -10.55 -5.54 21.16
CA PRO A 4 -10.02 -6.72 20.47
C PRO A 4 -8.50 -6.56 20.31
N GLU A 5 -7.75 -7.58 20.70
CA GLU A 5 -6.30 -7.60 20.52
C GLU A 5 -6.01 -7.63 19.01
N VAL A 6 -5.45 -6.54 18.48
CA VAL A 6 -5.08 -6.45 17.07
C VAL A 6 -3.81 -7.27 16.84
N PRO A 7 -3.83 -8.28 15.96
CA PRO A 7 -2.65 -9.09 15.72
C PRO A 7 -1.47 -8.25 15.22
N LYS A 8 -0.24 -8.60 15.62
CA LYS A 8 0.99 -7.87 15.22
C LYS A 8 1.27 -7.86 13.71
N TRP A 9 0.55 -8.68 12.94
CA TRP A 9 0.63 -8.81 11.49
C TRP A 9 -0.51 -8.12 10.75
N ALA A 10 -1.49 -7.59 11.47
CA ALA A 10 -2.54 -6.78 10.86
C ALA A 10 -1.95 -5.54 10.22
N MET A 11 -2.55 -5.09 9.12
CA MET A 11 -2.21 -3.81 8.51
C MET A 11 -2.39 -2.68 9.54
N PRO A 12 -1.38 -1.83 9.78
CA PRO A 12 -1.56 -0.68 10.66
C PRO A 12 -2.60 0.26 10.09
N TRP A 13 -3.49 0.78 10.95
CA TRP A 13 -4.54 1.70 10.54
C TRP A 13 -4.10 3.14 10.77
N VAL A 14 -4.26 3.99 9.75
CA VAL A 14 -3.86 5.39 9.80
C VAL A 14 -5.07 6.24 10.19
N PRO A 15 -4.97 7.09 11.23
CA PRO A 15 -6.04 8.02 11.56
C PRO A 15 -6.13 9.11 10.47
N PRO A 16 -7.34 9.41 9.94
CA PRO A 16 -7.49 10.35 8.83
C PRO A 16 -7.45 11.82 9.30
N THR A 17 -6.31 12.25 9.83
CA THR A 17 -6.17 13.57 10.47
C THR A 17 -5.49 14.63 9.60
N GLY A 18 -4.69 14.23 8.61
CA GLY A 18 -4.01 15.15 7.70
C GLY A 18 -4.97 15.96 6.82
N HIS A 19 -4.58 17.18 6.44
CA HIS A 19 -5.39 18.04 5.57
C HIS A 19 -5.66 17.39 4.20
N VAL A 20 -4.63 16.91 3.51
CA VAL A 20 -4.75 16.20 2.22
C VAL A 20 -5.65 14.97 2.36
N THR A 21 -5.50 14.21 3.45
CA THR A 21 -6.35 13.06 3.75
C THR A 21 -7.82 13.44 3.92
N GLN A 22 -8.12 14.52 4.64
CA GLN A 22 -9.50 14.99 4.80
C GLN A 22 -10.12 15.45 3.48
N GLU A 23 -9.37 16.17 2.65
CA GLU A 23 -9.82 16.58 1.31
C GLU A 23 -10.06 15.36 0.41
N ALA A 24 -9.12 14.40 0.40
CA ALA A 24 -9.25 13.16 -0.36
C ALA A 24 -10.51 12.37 0.02
N LEU A 25 -10.76 12.19 1.33
CA LEU A 25 -11.94 11.47 1.81
C LEU A 25 -13.25 12.22 1.58
N ARG A 26 -13.24 13.56 1.52
CA ARG A 26 -14.42 14.36 1.13
C ARG A 26 -14.70 14.28 -0.37
N ALA A 27 -13.66 14.22 -1.19
CA ALA A 27 -13.77 14.08 -2.64
C ALA A 27 -14.19 12.66 -3.05
N LEU A 28 -14.00 11.67 -2.17
CA LEU A 28 -14.37 10.28 -2.37
C LEU A 28 -15.90 10.12 -2.37
N ASP A 29 -16.46 9.71 -3.51
CA ASP A 29 -17.90 9.42 -3.67
C ASP A 29 -18.32 8.13 -2.93
N ARG A 30 -17.43 7.14 -2.96
CA ARG A 30 -17.53 5.86 -2.23
C ARG A 30 -16.14 5.24 -2.09
N PRO A 31 -15.93 4.32 -1.12
CA PRO A 31 -14.73 3.49 -1.09
C PRO A 31 -14.52 2.71 -2.39
N LEU A 32 -13.28 2.28 -2.65
CA LEU A 32 -13.03 1.28 -3.68
C LEU A 32 -13.77 -0.01 -3.30
N LEU A 33 -14.25 -0.73 -4.30
CA LEU A 33 -14.75 -2.08 -4.03
C LEU A 33 -13.55 -2.99 -3.70
N ALA A 34 -13.72 -3.85 -2.70
CA ALA A 34 -12.79 -4.92 -2.38
C ALA A 34 -13.60 -6.18 -2.11
N TRP A 35 -13.20 -7.31 -2.66
CA TRP A 35 -13.90 -8.58 -2.46
C TRP A 35 -12.95 -9.77 -2.36
N PRO A 36 -13.30 -10.81 -1.58
CA PRO A 36 -12.56 -12.06 -1.59
C PRO A 36 -12.53 -12.68 -2.99
N ASN A 37 -11.37 -13.17 -3.41
CA ASN A 37 -11.13 -13.72 -4.75
C ASN A 37 -10.29 -15.01 -4.73
N GLY A 38 -10.36 -15.77 -3.64
CA GLY A 38 -9.66 -17.05 -3.49
C GLY A 38 -8.97 -17.17 -2.15
N GLU A 39 -7.95 -18.02 -2.12
CA GLU A 39 -7.20 -18.38 -0.92
C GLU A 39 -5.70 -18.45 -1.25
N PHE A 40 -4.87 -18.06 -0.28
CA PHE A 40 -3.44 -18.24 -0.30
C PHE A 40 -3.11 -19.41 0.63
N ASP A 41 -2.67 -20.53 0.04
CA ASP A 41 -2.17 -21.67 0.79
C ASP A 41 -0.68 -21.46 1.12
N ALA A 42 -0.40 -21.24 2.40
CA ALA A 42 0.97 -21.02 2.85
C ALA A 42 1.80 -22.31 2.87
N GLU A 43 1.18 -23.48 3.04
CA GLU A 43 1.90 -24.74 3.01
C GLU A 43 2.35 -25.07 1.59
N GLU A 44 1.45 -24.91 0.60
CA GLU A 44 1.74 -25.04 -0.83
C GLU A 44 2.82 -24.05 -1.27
N TYR A 45 2.67 -22.76 -0.94
CA TYR A 45 3.64 -21.75 -1.37
C TYR A 45 5.05 -22.00 -0.84
N TYR A 46 5.19 -22.44 0.41
CA TYR A 46 6.49 -22.71 1.01
C TYR A 46 6.96 -24.17 0.81
N GLU A 47 6.26 -24.98 0.02
CA GLU A 47 6.68 -26.34 -0.30
C GLU A 47 8.00 -26.32 -1.08
N GLY A 48 8.95 -27.15 -0.67
CA GLY A 48 10.27 -27.24 -1.32
C GLY A 48 11.26 -26.11 -0.99
N PHE A 49 10.84 -25.05 -0.29
CA PHE A 49 11.76 -23.99 0.15
C PHE A 49 12.74 -24.53 1.21
N PRO A 50 14.07 -24.42 1.01
CA PRO A 50 15.05 -24.80 2.03
C PRO A 50 14.85 -23.98 3.32
N ALA A 51 14.95 -24.62 4.48
CA ALA A 51 14.79 -23.93 5.78
C ALA A 51 15.79 -22.78 5.99
N SER A 52 16.95 -22.85 5.33
CA SER A 52 17.99 -21.80 5.28
C SER A 52 17.56 -20.56 4.48
N GLU A 53 16.58 -20.68 3.59
CA GLU A 53 16.12 -19.60 2.71
C GLU A 53 14.88 -18.89 3.26
N ILE A 54 14.12 -19.55 4.15
CA ILE A 54 12.94 -18.97 4.81
C ILE A 54 13.39 -18.12 6.02
N SER A 55 13.14 -16.81 5.95
CA SER A 55 13.39 -15.86 7.04
C SER A 55 12.51 -16.12 8.28
N ALA A 56 12.83 -15.48 9.40
CA ALA A 56 12.03 -15.62 10.62
C ALA A 56 10.58 -15.14 10.37
N LEU A 57 10.42 -14.04 9.64
CA LEU A 57 9.12 -13.48 9.27
C LEU A 57 8.32 -14.41 8.35
N GLU A 58 8.94 -15.00 7.34
CA GLU A 58 8.27 -15.95 6.43
C GLU A 58 7.84 -17.24 7.15
N ARG A 59 8.60 -17.68 8.17
CA ARG A 59 8.14 -18.78 9.05
C ARG A 59 6.91 -18.40 9.86
N GLU A 60 6.78 -17.13 10.27
CA GLU A 60 5.57 -16.65 10.93
C GLU A 60 4.38 -16.60 9.96
N VAL A 61 4.59 -16.15 8.73
CA VAL A 61 3.58 -16.20 7.67
C VAL A 61 3.11 -17.64 7.44
N ARG A 62 4.04 -18.59 7.28
CA ARG A 62 3.71 -20.01 7.05
C ARG A 62 2.84 -20.60 8.17
N LYS A 63 3.06 -20.21 9.42
CA LYS A 63 2.28 -20.67 10.58
C LYS A 63 0.82 -20.20 10.58
N LEU A 64 0.48 -19.16 9.83
CA LEU A 64 -0.90 -18.69 9.72
C LEU A 64 -1.78 -19.60 8.85
N GLY A 65 -1.17 -20.50 8.06
CA GLY A 65 -1.89 -21.40 7.17
C GLY A 65 -2.63 -20.67 6.04
N THR A 66 -3.70 -21.29 5.55
CA THR A 66 -4.52 -20.78 4.46
C THR A 66 -5.27 -19.52 4.86
N ARG A 67 -5.21 -18.48 4.02
CA ARG A 67 -5.87 -17.19 4.26
C ARG A 67 -6.64 -16.70 3.03
N PRO A 68 -7.76 -15.99 3.17
CA PRO A 68 -8.45 -15.38 2.03
C PRO A 68 -7.54 -14.44 1.25
N THR A 69 -7.67 -14.45 -0.08
CA THR A 69 -7.11 -13.40 -0.94
C THR A 69 -8.21 -12.42 -1.32
N TRP A 70 -7.84 -11.15 -1.45
CA TRP A 70 -8.73 -10.07 -1.85
C TRP A 70 -8.30 -9.49 -3.19
N ARG A 71 -9.28 -8.99 -3.94
CA ARG A 71 -9.09 -8.19 -5.15
C ARG A 71 -9.73 -6.82 -4.96
N MET A 72 -9.02 -5.77 -5.37
CA MET A 72 -9.50 -4.40 -5.39
C MET A 72 -10.19 -4.07 -6.72
N GLU A 73 -11.07 -3.07 -6.70
CA GLU A 73 -11.58 -2.40 -7.89
C GLU A 73 -10.45 -1.85 -8.74
N ARG A 74 -10.50 -2.09 -10.05
CA ARG A 74 -9.61 -1.44 -11.00
C ARG A 74 -10.01 0.02 -11.19
N VAL A 75 -9.10 0.94 -10.88
CA VAL A 75 -9.19 2.36 -11.23
C VAL A 75 -7.94 2.72 -12.00
N TRP A 76 -8.08 2.87 -13.33
CA TRP A 76 -6.95 3.08 -14.23
C TRP A 76 -6.33 4.46 -14.03
N PHE A 77 -5.01 4.51 -13.95
CA PHE A 77 -4.22 5.74 -14.11
C PHE A 77 -3.72 5.75 -15.55
N PRO A 78 -4.10 6.74 -16.39
CA PRO A 78 -3.70 6.77 -17.79
C PRO A 78 -2.17 6.81 -17.94
N ASP A 79 -1.66 5.96 -18.82
CA ASP A 79 -0.28 5.95 -19.30
C ASP A 79 -0.23 6.37 -20.78
N ASP A 80 0.95 6.23 -21.41
CA ASP A 80 1.16 6.57 -22.82
C ASP A 80 0.46 5.62 -23.81
N GLU A 81 0.00 4.46 -23.33
CA GLU A 81 -0.77 3.49 -24.11
C GLU A 81 -2.29 3.68 -23.98
N ALA A 82 -2.75 4.54 -23.07
CA ALA A 82 -4.17 4.80 -22.84
C ALA A 82 -4.87 5.39 -24.08
N SER A 83 -6.06 4.87 -24.38
CA SER A 83 -6.90 5.42 -25.44
C SER A 83 -7.43 6.81 -25.08
N ALA A 84 -7.80 7.60 -26.08
CA ALA A 84 -8.40 8.91 -25.85
C ALA A 84 -9.71 8.85 -25.04
N GLU A 85 -10.45 7.74 -25.13
CA GLU A 85 -11.67 7.51 -24.34
C GLU A 85 -11.33 7.27 -22.86
N GLU A 86 -10.30 6.47 -22.58
CA GLU A 86 -9.84 6.21 -21.20
C GLU A 86 -9.29 7.48 -20.54
N THR A 87 -8.50 8.27 -21.27
CA THR A 87 -7.99 9.56 -20.78
C THR A 87 -9.14 10.52 -20.48
N ALA A 88 -10.10 10.68 -21.39
CA ALA A 88 -11.25 11.55 -21.17
C ALA A 88 -12.13 11.09 -20.00
N ALA A 89 -12.29 9.78 -19.82
CA ALA A 89 -13.03 9.21 -18.68
C ALA A 89 -12.31 9.50 -17.35
N TYR A 90 -10.98 9.38 -17.32
CA TYR A 90 -10.17 9.71 -16.15
C TYR A 90 -10.29 11.21 -15.81
N GLU A 91 -10.08 12.09 -16.80
CA GLU A 91 -10.19 13.54 -16.64
C GLU A 91 -11.58 13.97 -16.14
N ALA A 92 -12.66 13.36 -16.64
CA ALA A 92 -14.02 13.63 -16.19
C ALA A 92 -14.27 13.18 -14.73
N ALA A 93 -13.56 12.16 -14.29
CA ALA A 93 -13.62 11.64 -12.93
C ALA A 93 -12.73 12.41 -11.94
N CYS A 94 -11.79 13.25 -12.43
CA CYS A 94 -10.91 14.05 -11.57
C CYS A 94 -11.70 15.00 -10.66
N ARG A 95 -11.22 15.17 -9.44
CA ARG A 95 -11.70 16.13 -8.45
C ARG A 95 -10.50 16.87 -7.89
N ASP A 96 -10.74 18.09 -7.42
CA ASP A 96 -9.73 18.83 -6.66
C ASP A 96 -9.52 18.13 -5.31
N VAL A 97 -8.28 17.71 -5.06
CA VAL A 97 -7.80 17.21 -3.78
C VAL A 97 -6.59 18.05 -3.42
N ALA A 98 -6.75 18.93 -2.43
CA ALA A 98 -5.67 19.83 -1.97
C ALA A 98 -4.98 20.60 -3.12
N GLY A 99 -5.73 21.06 -4.13
CA GLY A 99 -5.19 21.81 -5.27
C GLY A 99 -4.61 20.98 -6.41
N ARG A 100 -4.70 19.64 -6.35
CA ARG A 100 -4.36 18.73 -7.46
C ARG A 100 -5.61 18.10 -8.04
N LEU A 101 -5.67 17.96 -9.36
CA LEU A 101 -6.77 17.28 -10.05
C LEU A 101 -6.44 15.80 -10.21
N ILE A 102 -7.03 14.95 -9.37
CA ILE A 102 -6.84 13.50 -9.42
C ILE A 102 -8.19 12.78 -9.32
N VAL A 103 -8.25 11.52 -9.75
CA VAL A 103 -9.41 10.66 -9.46
C VAL A 103 -9.29 10.15 -8.01
N PRO A 104 -10.21 10.49 -7.08
CA PRO A 104 -10.02 10.18 -5.65
C PRO A 104 -9.93 8.69 -5.30
N ARG A 105 -10.39 7.80 -6.18
CA ARG A 105 -10.22 6.34 -6.01
C ARG A 105 -8.93 5.79 -6.63
N CYS A 106 -8.19 6.57 -7.39
CA CYS A 106 -6.99 6.11 -8.08
C CYS A 106 -5.78 6.15 -7.13
N LEU A 107 -5.48 5.02 -6.50
CA LEU A 107 -4.36 4.92 -5.53
C LEU A 107 -2.99 5.22 -6.15
N ASP A 108 -2.79 4.88 -7.43
CA ASP A 108 -1.55 5.23 -8.14
C ASP A 108 -1.39 6.75 -8.27
N ALA A 109 -2.47 7.53 -8.45
CA ALA A 109 -2.38 8.99 -8.48
C ALA A 109 -1.82 9.55 -7.16
N TYR A 110 -2.22 9.01 -6.00
CA TYR A 110 -1.66 9.42 -4.71
C TYR A 110 -0.17 9.05 -4.57
N ALA A 111 0.23 7.87 -5.08
CA ALA A 111 1.63 7.47 -5.05
C ALA A 111 2.48 8.38 -5.96
N MET A 112 1.96 8.74 -7.14
CA MET A 112 2.61 9.66 -8.06
C MET A 112 2.76 11.06 -7.46
N GLU A 113 1.71 11.62 -6.84
CA GLU A 113 1.81 12.92 -6.16
C GLU A 113 2.79 12.87 -4.98
N ALA A 114 2.82 11.78 -4.21
CA ALA A 114 3.78 11.60 -3.13
C ALA A 114 5.23 11.57 -3.63
N TYR A 115 5.51 10.86 -4.72
CA TYR A 115 6.85 10.79 -5.32
C TYR A 115 7.24 12.11 -6.00
N ALA A 116 6.30 12.76 -6.69
CA ALA A 116 6.53 14.07 -7.27
C ALA A 116 6.87 15.13 -6.20
N ALA A 117 6.16 15.11 -5.07
CA ALA A 117 6.46 15.98 -3.93
C ALA A 117 7.82 15.67 -3.29
N ALA A 118 8.28 14.43 -3.36
CA ALA A 118 9.63 14.04 -2.96
C ALA A 118 10.69 14.31 -4.07
N GLY A 119 10.33 14.93 -5.20
CA GLY A 119 11.26 15.16 -6.31
C GLY A 119 11.77 13.87 -6.98
N LEU A 120 11.06 12.75 -6.84
CA LEU A 120 11.46 11.44 -7.34
C LEU A 120 10.88 11.16 -8.73
N GLY A 121 11.73 10.60 -9.59
CA GLY A 121 11.32 10.03 -10.87
C GLY A 121 10.75 8.61 -10.74
N ASP A 122 10.18 8.11 -11.84
CA ASP A 122 9.66 6.75 -11.91
C ASP A 122 10.75 5.71 -11.57
N GLY A 123 10.50 4.92 -10.53
CA GLY A 123 11.37 3.82 -10.11
C GLY A 123 12.51 4.18 -9.16
N GLU A 124 12.60 5.44 -8.72
CA GLU A 124 13.53 5.84 -7.66
C GLU A 124 13.02 5.38 -6.29
N ASP A 125 13.91 4.84 -5.44
CA ASP A 125 13.54 4.44 -4.08
C ASP A 125 13.56 5.67 -3.15
N PRO A 126 12.43 6.05 -2.53
CA PRO A 126 12.39 7.17 -1.59
C PRO A 126 13.33 7.00 -0.39
N ALA A 127 13.73 5.76 -0.08
CA ALA A 127 14.68 5.49 0.99
C ALA A 127 16.08 6.06 0.70
N ASP A 128 16.46 6.20 -0.58
CA ASP A 128 17.80 6.60 -1.02
C ASP A 128 17.89 8.07 -1.47
N ALA A 129 16.74 8.75 -1.53
CA ALA A 129 16.64 10.14 -1.97
C ALA A 129 17.20 11.16 -0.96
N ASP A 130 17.75 12.26 -1.47
CA ASP A 130 18.12 13.44 -0.69
C ASP A 130 16.92 14.40 -0.64
N LEU A 131 16.10 14.24 0.40
CA LEU A 131 14.86 15.00 0.61
C LEU A 131 15.05 15.97 1.75
N ASP A 132 14.64 17.23 1.56
CA ASP A 132 14.49 18.14 2.68
C ASP A 132 13.20 17.85 3.49
N ASP A 133 13.06 18.51 4.63
CA ASP A 133 11.95 18.25 5.55
C ASP A 133 10.59 18.73 5.00
N GLU A 134 10.56 19.74 4.14
CA GLU A 134 9.33 20.31 3.56
C GLU A 134 8.80 19.39 2.46
N ASP A 135 9.67 18.96 1.54
CA ASP A 135 9.36 17.98 0.49
C ASP A 135 8.90 16.64 1.10
N LEU A 136 9.59 16.20 2.17
CA LEU A 136 9.20 14.98 2.89
C LEU A 136 7.84 15.12 3.58
N ASP A 137 7.51 16.29 4.13
CA ASP A 137 6.21 16.56 4.77
C ASP A 137 5.07 16.50 3.74
N GLU A 138 5.25 17.12 2.57
CA GLU A 138 4.28 17.09 1.49
C GLU A 138 4.11 15.66 0.93
N ALA A 139 5.21 14.97 0.66
CA ALA A 139 5.21 13.59 0.18
C ALA A 139 4.50 12.64 1.15
N LEU A 140 4.77 12.77 2.46
CA LEU A 140 4.08 12.01 3.49
C LEU A 140 2.59 12.31 3.54
N ALA A 141 2.18 13.56 3.38
CA ALA A 141 0.77 13.94 3.40
C ALA A 141 -0.01 13.27 2.25
N TRP A 142 0.57 13.20 1.05
CA TRP A 142 -0.02 12.51 -0.10
C TRP A 142 -0.07 11.00 0.06
N ALA A 143 1.04 10.39 0.51
CA ALA A 143 1.10 8.96 0.74
C ALA A 143 0.15 8.52 1.86
N GLU A 144 0.05 9.29 2.95
CA GLU A 144 -0.90 9.07 4.03
C GLU A 144 -2.35 9.11 3.52
N ALA A 145 -2.68 10.10 2.69
CA ALA A 145 -4.01 10.23 2.10
C ALA A 145 -4.39 9.02 1.27
N GLY A 146 -3.49 8.53 0.41
CA GLY A 146 -3.74 7.33 -0.39
C GLY A 146 -3.90 6.06 0.46
N VAL A 147 -3.12 5.89 1.54
CA VAL A 147 -3.32 4.79 2.50
C VAL A 147 -4.69 4.88 3.17
N CYS A 148 -5.12 6.07 3.58
CA CYS A 148 -6.44 6.27 4.19
C CYS A 148 -7.59 6.00 3.21
N VAL A 149 -7.44 6.33 1.91
CA VAL A 149 -8.39 5.98 0.85
C VAL A 149 -8.49 4.46 0.68
N LEU A 150 -7.35 3.76 0.59
CA LEU A 150 -7.31 2.29 0.54
C LEU A 150 -8.03 1.68 1.75
N GLN A 151 -7.75 2.19 2.95
CA GLN A 151 -8.31 1.69 4.21
C GLN A 151 -9.83 1.83 4.30
N GLN A 152 -10.46 2.76 3.57
CA GLN A 152 -11.94 2.81 3.51
C GLN A 152 -12.56 1.55 2.89
N SER A 153 -11.76 0.77 2.16
CA SER A 153 -12.22 -0.35 1.33
C SER A 153 -11.97 -1.70 1.99
N LEU A 154 -11.11 -1.77 3.02
CA LEU A 154 -10.69 -3.02 3.67
C LEU A 154 -11.38 -3.19 5.03
N PRO A 155 -11.66 -4.44 5.47
CA PRO A 155 -12.16 -4.67 6.82
C PRO A 155 -11.09 -4.32 7.87
N TRP A 156 -11.54 -3.83 9.03
CA TRP A 156 -10.67 -3.59 10.19
C TRP A 156 -10.83 -4.69 11.25
N PRO A 157 -9.72 -5.28 11.76
CA PRO A 157 -8.36 -5.20 11.22
C PRO A 157 -8.21 -6.03 9.93
N PHE A 158 -7.35 -5.58 9.01
CA PHE A 158 -7.03 -6.37 7.81
C PHE A 158 -5.86 -7.31 8.09
N THR A 159 -6.12 -8.63 8.04
CA THR A 159 -5.13 -9.70 8.29
C THR A 159 -4.95 -10.67 7.12
N ASP A 160 -5.72 -10.47 6.06
CA ASP A 160 -5.82 -11.35 4.90
C ASP A 160 -4.75 -11.03 3.84
N CYS A 161 -4.81 -11.72 2.72
CA CYS A 161 -3.88 -11.53 1.61
C CYS A 161 -4.44 -10.57 0.56
N LEU A 162 -3.55 -9.76 0.00
CA LEU A 162 -3.78 -8.91 -1.16
C LEU A 162 -2.69 -9.25 -2.19
N PRO A 163 -2.82 -10.28 -3.03
CA PRO A 163 -1.72 -10.72 -3.88
C PRO A 163 -1.33 -9.67 -4.93
N TYR A 164 -0.04 -9.40 -5.12
CA TYR A 164 0.47 -8.46 -6.15
C TYR A 164 0.37 -9.02 -7.58
N SER A 165 0.25 -10.35 -7.72
CA SER A 165 -0.02 -11.01 -9.00
C SER A 165 -1.37 -10.60 -9.59
N GLU A 166 -2.32 -10.19 -8.75
CA GLU A 166 -3.56 -9.56 -9.19
C GLU A 166 -3.27 -8.10 -9.56
N LEU A 167 -3.35 -7.77 -10.86
CA LEU A 167 -2.98 -6.45 -11.37
C LEU A 167 -3.71 -5.31 -10.66
N ASP A 168 -4.98 -5.53 -10.31
CA ASP A 168 -5.83 -4.53 -9.66
C ASP A 168 -5.40 -4.22 -8.23
N ASN A 169 -4.60 -5.09 -7.61
CA ASN A 169 -4.05 -4.88 -6.27
C ASN A 169 -2.74 -4.09 -6.27
N ARG A 170 -2.06 -3.95 -7.41
CA ARG A 170 -0.75 -3.28 -7.48
C ARG A 170 -0.78 -1.83 -6.95
N PRO A 171 -1.80 -1.01 -7.26
CA PRO A 171 -1.89 0.34 -6.70
C PRO A 171 -1.91 0.36 -5.16
N ALA A 172 -2.58 -0.61 -4.54
CA ALA A 172 -2.61 -0.74 -3.09
C ALA A 172 -1.22 -1.07 -2.50
N HIS A 173 -0.44 -1.91 -3.18
CA HIS A 173 0.95 -2.18 -2.76
C HIS A 173 1.86 -0.98 -2.94
N ARG A 174 1.75 -0.29 -4.08
CA ARG A 174 2.58 0.89 -4.37
C ARG A 174 2.34 2.00 -3.35
N ILE A 175 1.07 2.30 -3.01
CA ILE A 175 0.78 3.34 -2.02
C ILE A 175 1.22 2.95 -0.60
N LEU A 176 1.07 1.68 -0.21
CA LEU A 176 1.57 1.19 1.08
C LEU A 176 3.09 1.25 1.16
N TYR A 177 3.78 0.88 0.09
CA TYR A 177 5.24 0.95 0.01
C TYR A 177 5.71 2.41 0.04
N ALA A 178 5.12 3.29 -0.78
CA ALA A 178 5.43 4.72 -0.80
C ALA A 178 5.33 5.32 0.61
N TYR A 179 4.21 5.10 1.29
CA TYR A 179 4.00 5.59 2.65
C TYR A 179 5.02 5.01 3.64
N ALA A 180 5.26 3.69 3.60
CA ALA A 180 6.20 3.04 4.51
C ALA A 180 7.64 3.54 4.30
N SER A 181 8.08 3.68 3.06
CA SER A 181 9.43 4.13 2.68
C SER A 181 9.65 5.59 3.06
N LEU A 182 8.73 6.50 2.72
CA LEU A 182 8.79 7.90 3.12
C LEU A 182 8.76 8.03 4.65
N LEU A 183 7.86 7.30 5.34
CA LEU A 183 7.77 7.33 6.80
C LEU A 183 9.05 6.82 7.47
N SER A 184 9.76 5.90 6.83
CA SER A 184 10.98 5.32 7.38
C SER A 184 12.12 6.34 7.50
N ARG A 185 12.12 7.39 6.66
CA ARG A 185 13.11 8.48 6.66
C ARG A 185 13.15 9.22 8.00
N ARG A 186 11.97 9.48 8.58
CA ARG A 186 11.84 10.21 9.85
C ARG A 186 11.50 9.31 11.04
N HIS A 187 10.73 8.26 10.80
CA HIS A 187 10.15 7.41 11.83
C HIS A 187 10.27 5.91 11.48
N PRO A 188 11.50 5.35 11.40
CA PRO A 188 11.73 3.97 11.00
C PRO A 188 10.97 2.95 11.87
N ARG A 189 10.81 3.24 13.17
CA ARG A 189 10.03 2.39 14.09
C ARG A 189 8.53 2.39 13.79
N LYS A 190 7.98 3.50 13.27
CA LYS A 190 6.57 3.60 12.86
C LYS A 190 6.33 3.01 11.47
N ALA A 191 7.34 3.03 10.59
CA ALA A 191 7.29 2.39 9.27
C ALA A 191 7.38 0.86 9.35
N ALA A 192 8.16 0.31 10.28
CA ALA A 192 8.42 -1.13 10.35
C ALA A 192 7.17 -2.04 10.39
N PRO A 193 6.06 -1.68 11.10
CA PRO A 193 4.81 -2.41 11.03
C PRO A 193 4.16 -2.44 9.64
N PHE A 194 4.30 -1.40 8.82
CA PHE A 194 3.78 -1.38 7.45
C PHE A 194 4.54 -2.37 6.56
N PHE A 195 5.87 -2.32 6.56
CA PHE A 195 6.68 -3.30 5.82
C PHE A 195 6.38 -4.73 6.26
N ARG A 196 6.22 -4.97 7.57
CA ARG A 196 5.79 -6.28 8.07
C ARG A 196 4.45 -6.67 7.48
N ALA A 197 3.43 -5.81 7.58
CA ALA A 197 2.09 -6.10 7.08
C ALA A 197 2.09 -6.38 5.57
N MET A 198 2.91 -5.69 4.78
CA MET A 198 3.08 -5.99 3.35
C MET A 198 3.61 -7.41 3.09
N VAL A 199 4.53 -7.90 3.92
CA VAL A 199 5.00 -9.30 3.82
C VAL A 199 3.88 -10.29 4.15
N TYR A 200 3.01 -9.97 5.12
CA TYR A 200 1.86 -10.82 5.44
C TYR A 200 0.77 -10.76 4.37
N SER A 201 0.48 -9.58 3.81
CA SER A 201 -0.57 -9.42 2.81
C SER A 201 -0.14 -9.98 1.44
N ASN A 202 1.15 -9.96 1.10
CA ASN A 202 1.63 -10.64 -0.09
C ASN A 202 3.00 -11.31 0.11
N PRO A 203 3.02 -12.53 0.67
CA PRO A 203 4.26 -13.25 0.89
C PRO A 203 5.09 -13.52 -0.38
N PRO A 204 4.47 -13.84 -1.54
CA PRO A 204 5.22 -14.05 -2.77
C PRO A 204 6.00 -12.84 -3.28
N ASP A 205 5.38 -11.66 -3.31
CA ASP A 205 5.94 -10.47 -3.97
C ASP A 205 5.55 -9.16 -3.24
N ASN A 206 6.14 -8.94 -2.08
CA ASN A 206 5.87 -7.77 -1.22
C ASN A 206 6.66 -6.51 -1.64
N MET A 207 6.98 -6.33 -2.92
CA MET A 207 7.76 -5.19 -3.43
C MET A 207 9.10 -4.98 -2.70
N GLY A 208 9.72 -6.06 -2.21
CA GLY A 208 10.96 -5.96 -1.43
C GLY A 208 10.77 -5.56 0.04
N ALA A 209 9.55 -5.35 0.54
CA ALA A 209 9.30 -5.01 1.95
C ALA A 209 9.94 -6.00 2.94
N ARG A 210 10.14 -7.27 2.54
CA ARG A 210 10.85 -8.27 3.35
C ARG A 210 12.31 -7.90 3.68
N PHE A 211 12.94 -7.01 2.91
CA PHE A 211 14.31 -6.55 3.17
C PHE A 211 14.38 -5.46 4.25
N THR A 212 13.28 -4.72 4.44
CA THR A 212 13.16 -3.64 5.42
C THR A 212 12.40 -4.09 6.69
N ALA A 213 11.53 -5.10 6.56
CA ALA A 213 10.69 -5.57 7.65
C ALA A 213 11.50 -6.25 8.79
N PRO A 214 11.14 -6.02 10.07
CA PRO A 214 11.78 -6.71 11.18
C PRO A 214 11.57 -8.22 11.11
N GLY A 215 12.67 -8.97 11.16
CA GLY A 215 12.66 -10.44 11.04
C GLY A 215 12.63 -10.96 9.61
N GLY A 216 12.59 -10.07 8.62
CA GLY A 216 12.73 -10.40 7.20
C GLY A 216 14.17 -10.75 6.80
N ARG A 217 14.36 -11.07 5.52
CA ARG A 217 15.68 -11.41 4.96
C ARG A 217 16.49 -10.12 4.83
N ARG A 218 17.72 -10.07 5.31
CA ARG A 218 18.59 -8.91 5.04
C ARG A 218 19.14 -9.03 3.62
N SER A 219 19.21 -7.92 2.90
CA SER A 219 19.94 -7.81 1.64
C SER A 219 21.44 -8.02 1.85
#